data_AF-A0A0P4WRR5-F1
#
_entry.id   AF-A0A0P4WRR5-F1
#
_cell.length_a   1.000
_cell.length_b   1.000
_cell.length_c   1.000
_cell.angle_alpha   90.00
_cell.angle_beta   90.00
_cell.angle_gamma   90.00
#
_symmetry.space_group_name_H-M   'P 1'
#
loop_
_entity.id
_entity.type
_entity.pdbx_description
1 polymer ?
#
loop_
_entity_poly.entity_id
_entity_poly.type
_entity_poly.pdbx_seq_one_letter_code
_entity_poly.pdbx_strand_id
1 'polypeptide(L)'
;MNLEDMTKVRHAIYMFVDLFGLSRFEKDCLIRFTLTVKKNYRRVPYHNWTHGFSVANAMYAIIKHNPKSFRPLECLALFIGSLCHDLDHRGKNNKFMLETESPLAAIYTTSTLEHHHFNQTVTILQQEGHNIFGKLTSTEYKQVLGNIKHCILATDLALFFPNKEKLSQLVHDGQFDWDNADHRLLIEAIAMTACDLCASAKPWEMQAETVKVIFEEFYEQGDAEKAAGKNPIPMMDRTKVNEQAESQVGFLSGICIPCYELLHKLIPNTKPLLEGCKSNLQTWKKIADEKRKEAKNSDGEGEEETDTGIEEVNEEEEEEGVEALQDIKDECVDGKTGT
;
A
#
# COMPACT_ATOMS: atom_id res chain seq x y z
N MET A 1 -8.80 6.50 11.47
CA MET A 1 -8.10 7.26 12.55
C MET A 1 -8.56 8.72 12.50
N ASN A 2 -9.46 9.13 13.41
CA ASN A 2 -10.16 10.43 13.31
C ASN A 2 -9.36 11.58 13.99
N LEU A 3 -8.14 11.83 13.50
CA LEU A 3 -7.29 12.92 14.00
C LEU A 3 -7.37 14.12 13.08
N GLU A 4 -7.43 15.33 13.65
CA GLU A 4 -7.28 16.56 12.88
C GLU A 4 -5.91 16.61 12.17
N ASP A 5 -5.87 17.20 10.98
CA ASP A 5 -4.65 17.24 10.16
C ASP A 5 -3.44 17.83 10.87
N MET A 6 -3.64 18.89 11.65
CA MET A 6 -2.54 19.53 12.38
C MET A 6 -2.03 18.66 13.54
N THR A 7 -2.89 17.82 14.10
CA THR A 7 -2.50 16.80 15.08
C THR A 7 -1.65 15.71 14.41
N LYS A 8 -2.03 15.27 13.20
CA LYS A 8 -1.19 14.36 12.40
C LYS A 8 0.20 14.96 12.10
N VAL A 9 0.27 16.24 11.73
CA VAL A 9 1.55 16.95 11.51
C VAL A 9 2.43 16.92 12.77
N ARG A 10 1.85 17.25 13.94
CA ARG A 10 2.58 17.21 15.22
C ARG A 10 3.07 15.80 15.55
N HIS A 11 2.26 14.78 15.30
CA HIS A 11 2.65 13.39 15.52
C HIS A 11 3.72 12.92 14.53
N ALA A 12 3.68 13.32 13.26
CA ALA A 12 4.73 13.02 12.30
C ALA A 12 6.08 13.61 12.73
N ILE A 13 6.08 14.87 13.19
CA ILE A 13 7.27 15.52 13.74
C ILE A 13 7.75 14.81 15.02
N TYR A 14 6.84 14.45 15.92
CA TYR A 14 7.17 13.70 17.13
C TYR A 14 7.82 12.35 16.81
N MET A 15 7.23 11.56 15.90
CA MET A 15 7.77 10.27 15.47
C MET A 15 9.16 10.43 14.87
N PHE A 16 9.38 11.44 14.04
CA PHE A 16 10.72 11.74 13.50
C PHE A 16 11.72 12.05 14.63
N VAL A 17 11.37 12.95 15.55
CA VAL A 17 12.26 13.34 16.66
C VAL A 17 12.55 12.18 17.60
N ASP A 18 11.56 11.33 17.87
CA ASP A 18 11.73 10.14 18.71
C ASP A 18 12.66 9.09 18.08
N LEU A 19 12.62 8.92 16.75
CA LEU A 19 13.50 7.99 16.04
C LEU A 19 14.93 8.52 15.84
N PHE A 20 15.07 9.81 15.48
CA PHE A 20 16.33 10.34 14.95
C PHE A 20 16.97 11.44 15.81
N GLY A 21 16.24 11.98 16.77
CA GLY A 21 16.64 13.16 17.52
C GLY A 21 16.76 14.41 16.62
N LEU A 22 17.37 15.47 17.17
CA LEU A 22 17.58 16.75 16.47
C LEU A 22 19.07 17.16 16.37
N SER A 23 20.00 16.30 16.79
CA SER A 23 21.43 16.63 16.74
C SER A 23 21.93 16.85 15.30
N ARG A 24 21.36 16.11 14.34
CA ARG A 24 21.68 16.18 12.91
C ARG A 24 20.59 16.83 12.06
N PHE A 25 19.52 17.36 12.66
CA PHE A 25 18.34 17.84 11.95
C PHE A 25 17.86 19.18 12.52
N GLU A 26 17.55 20.15 11.66
CA GLU A 26 17.05 21.44 12.11
C GLU A 26 15.55 21.42 12.33
N LYS A 27 15.11 21.80 13.52
CA LYS A 27 13.70 21.74 13.93
C LYS A 27 12.78 22.55 12.99
N ASP A 28 13.15 23.78 12.67
CA ASP A 28 12.34 24.64 11.79
C ASP A 28 12.30 24.12 10.36
N CYS A 29 13.39 23.50 9.91
CA CYS A 29 13.46 22.82 8.62
C CYS A 29 12.50 21.63 8.57
N LEU A 30 12.51 20.79 9.62
CA LEU A 30 11.59 19.66 9.76
C LEU A 30 10.13 20.12 9.79
N ILE A 31 9.81 21.16 10.55
CA ILE A 31 8.45 21.72 10.61
C ILE A 31 7.99 22.20 9.23
N ARG A 32 8.81 22.99 8.52
CA ARG A 32 8.49 23.47 7.17
C ARG A 32 8.31 22.31 6.20
N PHE A 33 9.24 21.35 6.20
CA PHE A 33 9.15 20.14 5.39
C PHE A 33 7.83 19.40 5.62
N THR A 34 7.49 19.05 6.86
CA THR A 34 6.26 18.30 7.16
C THR A 34 4.99 19.06 6.78
N LEU A 35 4.94 20.38 7.01
CA LEU A 35 3.81 21.21 6.60
C LEU A 35 3.65 21.26 5.08
N THR A 36 4.77 21.36 4.35
CA THR A 36 4.76 21.36 2.89
C THR A 36 4.39 19.99 2.32
N VAL A 37 4.86 18.90 2.90
CA VAL A 37 4.40 17.53 2.55
C VAL A 37 2.88 17.42 2.71
N LYS A 38 2.35 17.79 3.88
CA LYS A 38 0.89 17.80 4.14
C LYS A 38 0.11 18.64 3.12
N LYS A 39 0.64 19.80 2.73
CA LYS A 39 0.02 20.68 1.74
C LYS A 39 -0.02 20.07 0.33
N ASN A 40 0.94 19.20 -0.01
CA ASN A 40 1.06 18.59 -1.35
C ASN A 40 0.35 17.23 -1.46
N TYR A 41 -0.29 16.74 -0.40
CA TYR A 41 -1.31 15.71 -0.52
C TYR A 41 -2.63 16.32 -1.03
N ARG A 42 -3.24 15.68 -2.03
CA ARG A 42 -4.53 16.12 -2.59
C ARG A 42 -5.70 15.70 -1.70
N ARG A 43 -6.85 16.34 -1.95
CA ARG A 43 -8.13 15.94 -1.37
C ARG A 43 -8.79 14.91 -2.29
N VAL A 44 -8.31 13.67 -2.20
CA VAL A 44 -8.90 12.48 -2.82
C VAL A 44 -9.42 11.56 -1.71
N PRO A 45 -10.36 10.63 -1.99
CA PRO A 45 -10.98 9.82 -0.94
C PRO A 45 -9.97 9.07 -0.06
N TYR A 46 -9.05 8.29 -0.64
CA TYR A 46 -8.12 7.44 0.10
C TYR A 46 -6.68 7.93 0.11
N HIS A 47 -6.04 8.10 -1.06
CA HIS A 47 -4.60 8.41 -1.18
C HIS A 47 -4.28 9.89 -0.86
N ASN A 48 -4.57 10.28 0.38
CA ASN A 48 -4.49 11.64 0.91
C ASN A 48 -3.57 11.73 2.14
N TRP A 49 -3.53 12.88 2.81
CA TRP A 49 -2.66 13.11 3.97
C TRP A 49 -2.90 12.11 5.12
N THR A 50 -4.13 11.63 5.31
CA THR A 50 -4.43 10.63 6.34
C THR A 50 -3.77 9.29 6.02
N HIS A 51 -3.74 8.91 4.74
CA HIS A 51 -3.03 7.71 4.28
C HIS A 51 -1.52 7.85 4.47
N GLY A 52 -0.89 8.90 3.92
CA GLY A 52 0.55 9.14 4.09
C GLY A 52 1.00 9.17 5.56
N PHE A 53 0.19 9.76 6.45
CA PHE A 53 0.42 9.71 7.89
C PHE A 53 0.30 8.29 8.47
N SER A 54 -0.69 7.51 8.05
CA SER A 54 -0.94 6.15 8.56
C SER A 54 0.20 5.20 8.17
N VAL A 55 0.70 5.31 6.94
CA VAL A 55 1.87 4.56 6.44
C VAL A 55 3.13 4.94 7.23
N ALA A 56 3.39 6.24 7.42
CA ALA A 56 4.51 6.70 8.24
C ALA A 56 4.40 6.25 9.70
N ASN A 57 3.20 6.18 10.27
CA ASN A 57 2.96 5.68 11.61
C ASN A 57 3.21 4.16 11.72
N ALA A 58 2.78 3.37 10.73
CA ALA A 58 3.08 1.95 10.68
C ALA A 58 4.59 1.72 10.59
N MET A 59 5.30 2.47 9.73
CA MET A 59 6.75 2.38 9.59
C MET A 59 7.47 2.80 10.87
N TYR A 60 7.01 3.87 11.53
CA TYR A 60 7.52 4.26 12.84
C TYR A 60 7.40 3.13 13.87
N ALA A 61 6.26 2.45 13.94
CA ALA A 61 6.06 1.33 14.86
C ALA A 61 7.01 0.17 14.54
N ILE A 62 7.19 -0.16 13.25
CA ILE A 62 8.16 -1.20 12.82
C ILE A 62 9.57 -0.82 13.27
N ILE A 63 10.05 0.40 12.98
CA ILE A 63 11.40 0.83 13.34
C ILE A 63 11.57 0.86 14.87
N LYS A 64 10.61 1.44 15.60
CA LYS A 64 10.68 1.64 17.05
C LYS A 64 10.73 0.33 17.82
N HIS A 65 9.98 -0.68 17.39
CA HIS A 65 9.91 -1.99 18.05
C HIS A 65 10.92 -3.00 17.53
N ASN A 66 11.72 -2.65 16.52
CA ASN A 66 12.75 -3.52 15.94
C ASN A 66 14.08 -2.77 15.82
N PRO A 67 14.64 -2.30 16.96
CA PRO A 67 15.90 -1.58 16.93
C PRO A 67 16.99 -2.47 16.33
N LYS A 68 17.79 -1.91 15.43
CA LYS A 68 18.91 -2.56 14.71
C LYS A 68 18.53 -3.49 13.55
N SER A 69 17.24 -3.71 13.25
CA SER A 69 16.88 -4.41 12.00
C SER A 69 17.27 -3.60 10.77
N PHE A 70 17.02 -2.30 10.80
CA PHE A 70 17.41 -1.35 9.76
C PHE A 70 18.59 -0.48 10.22
N ARG A 71 19.48 -0.11 9.29
CA ARG A 71 20.61 0.79 9.53
C ARG A 71 20.09 2.23 9.65
N PRO A 72 20.82 3.15 10.30
CA PRO A 72 20.32 4.51 10.58
C PRO A 72 19.81 5.28 9.36
N LEU A 73 20.50 5.21 8.22
CA LEU A 73 20.09 5.90 6.99
C LEU A 73 18.89 5.21 6.31
N GLU A 74 18.73 3.91 6.50
CA GLU A 74 17.59 3.15 6.00
C GLU A 74 16.35 3.47 6.82
N CYS A 75 16.45 3.53 8.16
CA CYS A 75 15.36 4.01 9.01
C CYS A 75 14.87 5.40 8.60
N LEU A 76 15.82 6.31 8.30
CA LEU A 76 15.51 7.67 7.84
C LEU A 76 14.78 7.65 6.49
N ALA A 77 15.27 6.85 5.54
CA ALA A 77 14.67 6.70 4.23
C ALA A 77 13.29 6.03 4.27
N LEU A 78 13.11 4.97 5.06
CA LEU A 78 11.84 4.27 5.25
C LEU A 78 10.78 5.21 5.84
N PHE A 79 11.13 5.98 6.88
CA PHE A 79 10.17 6.91 7.50
C PHE A 79 9.80 8.07 6.58
N ILE A 80 10.79 8.71 5.93
CA ILE A 80 10.53 9.83 5.01
C ILE A 80 9.83 9.35 3.73
N GLY A 81 10.26 8.21 3.18
CA GLY A 81 9.62 7.54 2.05
C GLY A 81 8.16 7.25 2.35
N SER A 82 7.86 6.62 3.48
CA SER A 82 6.48 6.36 3.94
C SER A 82 5.62 7.62 4.00
N LEU A 83 6.16 8.73 4.53
CA LEU A 83 5.43 9.98 4.66
C LEU A 83 5.17 10.68 3.32
N CYS A 84 5.97 10.37 2.29
CA CYS A 84 5.97 11.07 1.00
C CYS A 84 5.53 10.19 -0.18
N HIS A 85 5.27 8.90 0.03
CA HIS A 85 5.14 7.91 -1.04
C HIS A 85 3.99 8.18 -2.02
N ASP A 86 3.01 8.98 -1.62
CA ASP A 86 1.81 9.33 -2.41
C ASP A 86 1.65 10.85 -2.62
N LEU A 87 2.75 11.61 -2.54
CA LEU A 87 2.69 13.05 -2.74
C LEU A 87 2.07 13.40 -4.09
N ASP A 88 1.05 14.27 -4.08
CA ASP A 88 0.33 14.70 -5.26
C ASP A 88 -0.48 13.58 -5.97
N HIS A 89 -0.84 12.49 -5.29
CA HIS A 89 -1.71 11.43 -5.85
C HIS A 89 -3.08 11.97 -6.32
N ARG A 90 -3.56 11.51 -7.48
CA ARG A 90 -4.76 12.05 -8.19
C ARG A 90 -6.02 11.21 -8.05
N GLY A 91 -5.95 10.13 -7.29
CA GLY A 91 -7.05 9.19 -7.14
C GLY A 91 -7.30 8.35 -8.39
N LYS A 92 -6.23 8.05 -9.12
CA LYS A 92 -6.20 7.21 -10.31
C LYS A 92 -4.96 6.33 -10.26
N ASN A 93 -5.05 5.09 -10.72
CA ASN A 93 -3.92 4.15 -10.75
C ASN A 93 -3.02 4.34 -11.98
N ASN A 94 -1.87 3.66 -12.00
CA ASN A 94 -0.89 3.73 -13.09
C ASN A 94 -1.48 3.33 -14.46
N LYS A 95 -2.35 2.31 -14.51
CA LYS A 95 -3.05 1.86 -15.71
C LYS A 95 -3.88 2.97 -16.34
N PHE A 96 -4.73 3.64 -15.55
CA PHE A 96 -5.52 4.78 -16.01
C PHE A 96 -4.64 5.90 -16.57
N MET A 97 -3.52 6.20 -15.89
CA MET A 97 -2.60 7.26 -16.30
C MET A 97 -1.95 6.98 -17.67
N LEU A 98 -1.64 5.72 -17.98
CA LEU A 98 -1.14 5.28 -19.27
C LEU A 98 -2.24 5.32 -20.33
N GLU A 99 -3.38 4.74 -20.02
CA GLU A 99 -4.53 4.59 -20.91
C GLU A 99 -5.20 5.90 -21.32
N THR A 100 -5.00 6.97 -20.55
CA THR A 100 -5.50 8.32 -20.84
C THR A 100 -4.41 9.24 -21.38
N GLU A 101 -3.22 8.69 -21.69
CA GLU A 101 -2.06 9.43 -22.21
C GLU A 101 -1.73 10.66 -21.35
N SER A 102 -1.81 10.50 -20.02
CA SER A 102 -1.56 11.61 -19.11
C SER A 102 -0.15 12.17 -19.31
N PRO A 103 0.09 13.47 -19.07
CA PRO A 103 1.44 14.05 -19.17
C PRO A 103 2.48 13.33 -18.28
N LEU A 104 2.07 12.71 -17.18
CA LEU A 104 2.97 11.93 -16.32
C LEU A 104 3.39 10.62 -16.97
N ALA A 105 2.47 9.92 -17.65
CA ALA A 105 2.77 8.70 -18.41
C ALA A 105 3.73 8.93 -19.59
N ALA A 106 3.76 10.15 -20.15
CA ALA A 106 4.74 10.53 -21.16
C ALA A 106 6.16 10.73 -20.60
N ILE A 107 6.29 11.00 -19.30
CA ILE A 107 7.58 11.27 -18.64
C ILE A 107 8.11 10.00 -17.96
N TYR A 108 7.22 9.20 -17.38
CA TYR A 108 7.55 7.98 -16.66
C TYR A 108 6.82 6.79 -17.30
N THR A 109 7.59 5.82 -17.80
CA THR A 109 7.05 4.67 -18.55
C THR A 109 6.76 3.44 -17.67
N THR A 110 7.26 3.43 -16.44
CA THR A 110 7.05 2.38 -15.42
C THR A 110 6.86 3.06 -14.09
N SER A 111 6.03 2.50 -13.19
CA SER A 111 5.77 3.05 -11.85
C SER A 111 5.52 4.57 -11.90
N THR A 112 4.60 4.97 -12.78
CA THR A 112 4.42 6.35 -13.24
C THR A 112 4.18 7.31 -12.08
N LEU A 113 3.29 6.92 -11.18
CA LEU A 113 2.93 7.70 -10.00
C LEU A 113 4.07 7.70 -8.98
N GLU A 114 4.69 6.56 -8.73
CA GLU A 114 5.75 6.44 -7.72
C GLU A 114 7.00 7.26 -8.10
N HIS A 115 7.33 7.31 -9.40
CA HIS A 115 8.35 8.23 -9.91
C HIS A 115 7.96 9.70 -9.72
N HIS A 116 6.68 10.05 -9.93
CA HIS A 116 6.17 11.39 -9.67
C HIS A 116 6.25 11.74 -8.17
N HIS A 117 5.84 10.84 -7.28
CA HIS A 117 5.89 11.01 -5.82
C HIS A 117 7.32 11.24 -5.32
N PHE A 118 8.29 10.48 -5.83
CA PHE A 118 9.70 10.72 -5.54
C PHE A 118 10.16 12.10 -6.03
N ASN A 119 9.79 12.50 -7.24
CA ASN A 119 10.16 13.82 -7.77
C ASN A 119 9.50 14.98 -6.99
N GLN A 120 8.27 14.82 -6.50
CA GLN A 120 7.64 15.76 -5.57
C GLN A 120 8.45 15.86 -4.27
N THR A 121 8.88 14.72 -3.71
CA THR A 121 9.71 14.66 -2.51
C THR A 121 11.01 15.46 -2.69
N VAL A 122 11.72 15.24 -3.79
CA VAL A 122 12.96 15.97 -4.12
C VAL A 122 12.70 17.46 -4.32
N THR A 123 11.61 17.82 -5.02
CA THR A 123 11.22 19.22 -5.24
C THR A 123 10.98 19.95 -3.93
N ILE A 124 10.32 19.31 -2.95
CA ILE A 124 10.12 19.90 -1.61
C ILE A 124 11.46 20.07 -0.90
N LEU A 125 12.33 19.05 -0.90
CA LEU A 125 13.64 19.12 -0.24
C LEU A 125 14.55 20.20 -0.82
N GLN A 126 14.41 20.54 -2.09
CA GLN A 126 15.18 21.59 -2.77
C GLN A 126 14.71 23.02 -2.44
N GLN A 127 13.54 23.19 -1.83
CA GLN A 127 13.05 24.51 -1.42
C GLN A 127 13.88 25.07 -0.26
N GLU A 128 14.04 26.39 -0.24
CA GLU A 128 14.78 27.08 0.82
C GLU A 128 14.19 26.73 2.20
N GLY A 129 15.05 26.28 3.10
CA GLY A 129 14.65 25.91 4.46
C GLY A 129 13.83 24.62 4.61
N HIS A 130 13.78 23.77 3.58
CA HIS A 130 13.07 22.47 3.60
C HIS A 130 14.01 21.26 3.53
N ASN A 131 15.29 21.46 3.24
CA ASN A 131 16.28 20.38 3.21
C ASN A 131 16.58 19.85 4.62
N ILE A 132 15.78 18.91 5.10
CA ILE A 132 15.98 18.28 6.42
C ILE A 132 17.30 17.50 6.49
N PHE A 133 17.89 17.14 5.36
CA PHE A 133 19.17 16.43 5.28
C PHE A 133 20.38 17.36 5.15
N GLY A 134 20.21 18.67 5.31
CA GLY A 134 21.26 19.68 5.06
C GLY A 134 22.54 19.53 5.92
N LYS A 135 22.49 18.79 7.04
CA LYS A 135 23.66 18.49 7.89
C LYS A 135 24.27 17.11 7.66
N LEU A 136 23.74 16.33 6.71
CA LEU A 136 24.36 15.07 6.30
C LEU A 136 25.58 15.34 5.42
N THR A 137 26.54 14.42 5.41
CA THR A 137 27.63 14.49 4.43
C THR A 137 27.10 14.26 3.02
N SER A 138 27.83 14.68 1.99
CA SER A 138 27.43 14.47 0.59
C SER A 138 27.20 13.00 0.24
N THR A 139 27.94 12.08 0.86
CA THR A 139 27.79 10.63 0.66
C THR A 139 26.50 10.13 1.30
N GLU A 140 26.24 10.49 2.57
CA GLU A 140 25.01 10.11 3.27
C GLU A 140 23.77 10.72 2.59
N TYR A 141 23.86 11.97 2.13
CA TYR A 141 22.76 12.65 1.43
C TYR A 141 22.38 11.89 0.14
N LYS A 142 23.37 11.50 -0.67
CA LYS A 142 23.14 10.69 -1.88
C LYS A 142 22.54 9.33 -1.54
N GLN A 143 23.06 8.69 -0.50
CA GLN A 143 22.56 7.38 -0.06
C GLN A 143 21.11 7.47 0.41
N VAL A 144 20.77 8.44 1.27
CA VAL A 144 19.40 8.62 1.77
C VAL A 144 18.43 8.94 0.63
N LEU A 145 18.80 9.79 -0.33
CA LEU A 145 17.95 10.05 -1.50
C LEU A 145 17.75 8.80 -2.37
N GLY A 146 18.80 8.00 -2.57
CA GLY A 146 18.71 6.72 -3.27
C GLY A 146 17.77 5.75 -2.57
N ASN A 147 17.88 5.64 -1.24
CA ASN A 147 17.03 4.77 -0.44
C ASN A 147 15.58 5.27 -0.40
N ILE A 148 15.34 6.58 -0.32
CA ILE A 148 13.97 7.15 -0.41
C ILE A 148 13.35 6.82 -1.76
N LYS A 149 14.11 6.96 -2.85
CA LYS A 149 13.63 6.56 -4.18
C LYS A 149 13.23 5.09 -4.21
N HIS A 150 14.08 4.21 -3.70
CA HIS A 150 13.80 2.78 -3.59
C HIS A 150 12.52 2.51 -2.79
N CYS A 151 12.40 3.13 -1.60
CA CYS A 151 11.24 2.96 -0.73
C CYS A 151 9.92 3.40 -1.39
N ILE A 152 9.91 4.54 -2.08
CA ILE A 152 8.72 5.05 -2.77
C ILE A 152 8.38 4.17 -3.99
N LEU A 153 9.37 3.79 -4.81
CA LEU A 153 9.08 2.90 -5.94
C LEU A 153 8.56 1.53 -5.49
N ALA A 154 8.99 1.03 -4.34
CA ALA A 154 8.53 -0.24 -3.80
C ALA A 154 7.04 -0.26 -3.36
N THR A 155 6.35 0.89 -3.32
CA THR A 155 4.90 0.91 -3.09
C THR A 155 4.10 0.59 -4.35
N ASP A 156 4.73 0.57 -5.53
CA ASP A 156 4.12 -0.01 -6.73
C ASP A 156 3.89 -1.51 -6.52
N LEU A 157 2.63 -1.92 -6.38
CA LEU A 157 2.25 -3.32 -6.17
C LEU A 157 2.67 -4.23 -7.35
N ALA A 158 2.96 -3.69 -8.53
CA ALA A 158 3.60 -4.45 -9.62
C ALA A 158 4.96 -5.02 -9.22
N LEU A 159 5.72 -4.25 -8.43
CA LEU A 159 7.05 -4.63 -7.96
C LEU A 159 7.00 -5.53 -6.73
N PHE A 160 5.86 -5.56 -6.01
CA PHE A 160 5.69 -6.42 -4.84
C PHE A 160 5.86 -7.90 -5.21
N PHE A 161 5.23 -8.39 -6.28
CA PHE A 161 5.30 -9.81 -6.66
C PHE A 161 6.73 -10.33 -6.90
N PRO A 162 7.55 -9.73 -7.78
CA PRO A 162 8.93 -10.19 -7.97
C PRO A 162 9.81 -9.97 -6.73
N ASN A 163 9.57 -8.93 -5.93
CA ASN A 163 10.32 -8.72 -4.68
C ASN A 163 9.98 -9.78 -3.63
N LYS A 164 8.69 -10.09 -3.48
CA LYS A 164 8.19 -11.15 -2.60
C LYS A 164 8.77 -12.49 -3.00
N GLU A 165 8.75 -12.84 -4.28
CA GLU A 165 9.25 -14.12 -4.78
C GLU A 165 10.74 -14.29 -4.44
N LYS A 166 11.58 -13.33 -4.82
CA LYS A 166 13.02 -13.35 -4.53
C LYS A 166 13.31 -13.46 -3.05
N LEU A 167 12.65 -12.63 -2.22
CA LEU A 167 12.89 -12.65 -0.78
C LEU A 167 12.37 -13.94 -0.14
N SER A 168 11.23 -14.47 -0.60
CA SER A 168 10.70 -15.75 -0.11
C SER A 168 11.67 -16.90 -0.41
N GLN A 169 12.27 -16.93 -1.60
CA GLN A 169 13.27 -17.92 -1.96
C GLN A 169 14.52 -17.84 -1.06
N LEU A 170 15.06 -16.63 -0.87
CA LEU A 170 16.20 -16.40 0.02
C LEU A 170 15.93 -16.85 1.47
N VAL A 171 14.73 -16.58 1.97
CA VAL A 171 14.32 -16.99 3.33
C VAL A 171 14.13 -18.50 3.41
N HIS A 172 13.49 -19.11 2.41
CA HIS A 172 13.25 -20.55 2.34
C HIS A 172 14.58 -21.33 2.33
N ASP A 173 15.55 -20.86 1.54
CA ASP A 173 16.84 -21.53 1.37
C ASP A 173 17.84 -21.21 2.49
N GLY A 174 17.47 -20.37 3.47
CA GLY A 174 18.35 -19.94 4.55
C GLY A 174 19.51 -19.05 4.08
N GLN A 175 19.36 -18.37 2.93
CA GLN A 175 20.37 -17.55 2.27
C GLN A 175 20.22 -16.05 2.51
N PHE A 176 19.14 -15.63 3.16
CA PHE A 176 18.96 -14.23 3.53
C PHE A 176 20.10 -13.75 4.46
N ASP A 177 20.65 -12.58 4.17
CA ASP A 177 21.82 -12.01 4.85
C ASP A 177 21.58 -10.52 5.08
N TRP A 178 21.65 -10.10 6.35
CA TRP A 178 21.46 -8.71 6.75
C TRP A 178 22.64 -7.81 6.35
N ASP A 179 23.79 -8.36 5.98
CA ASP A 179 24.93 -7.56 5.52
C ASP A 179 24.98 -7.38 4.00
N ASN A 180 24.21 -8.19 3.26
CA ASN A 180 24.06 -8.08 1.81
C ASN A 180 23.13 -6.91 1.42
N ALA A 181 23.63 -5.97 0.63
CA ALA A 181 22.88 -4.78 0.24
C ALA A 181 21.58 -5.08 -0.53
N ASP A 182 21.58 -6.07 -1.43
CA ASP A 182 20.40 -6.42 -2.24
C ASP A 182 19.32 -7.08 -1.39
N HIS A 183 19.72 -7.91 -0.42
CA HIS A 183 18.79 -8.53 0.54
C HIS A 183 18.13 -7.46 1.42
N ARG A 184 18.88 -6.43 1.82
CA ARG A 184 18.35 -5.28 2.56
C ARG A 184 17.32 -4.50 1.75
N LEU A 185 17.59 -4.24 0.47
CA LEU A 185 16.62 -3.58 -0.42
C LEU A 185 15.31 -4.38 -0.54
N LEU A 186 15.38 -5.72 -0.59
CA LEU A 186 14.19 -6.57 -0.63
C LEU A 186 13.34 -6.46 0.64
N ILE A 187 13.94 -6.52 1.83
CA ILE A 187 13.17 -6.40 3.08
C ILE A 187 12.66 -4.96 3.29
N GLU A 188 13.38 -3.94 2.83
CA GLU A 188 12.88 -2.56 2.81
C GLU A 188 11.64 -2.43 1.91
N ALA A 189 11.66 -3.05 0.72
CA ALA A 189 10.50 -3.06 -0.18
C ALA A 189 9.28 -3.74 0.45
N ILE A 190 9.46 -4.92 1.04
CA ILE A 190 8.38 -5.63 1.74
C ILE A 190 7.87 -4.84 2.96
N ALA A 191 8.76 -4.16 3.70
CA ALA A 191 8.34 -3.30 4.81
C ALA A 191 7.52 -2.09 4.34
N MET A 192 7.88 -1.49 3.20
CA MET A 192 7.09 -0.41 2.58
C MET A 192 5.71 -0.90 2.16
N THR A 193 5.60 -2.00 1.42
CA THR A 193 4.31 -2.59 1.03
C THR A 193 3.47 -2.94 2.27
N ALA A 194 4.07 -3.53 3.30
CA ALA A 194 3.36 -3.86 4.55
C ALA A 194 2.80 -2.61 5.25
N CYS A 195 3.52 -1.48 5.22
CA CYS A 195 3.06 -0.22 5.79
C CYS A 195 1.97 0.44 4.94
N ASP A 196 2.10 0.38 3.63
CA ASP A 196 1.11 0.93 2.69
C ASP A 196 -0.24 0.21 2.84
N LEU A 197 -0.18 -1.11 3.03
CA LEU A 197 -1.34 -1.97 3.28
C LEU A 197 -1.84 -1.96 4.73
N CYS A 198 -1.28 -1.14 5.63
CA CYS A 198 -1.49 -1.27 7.08
C CYS A 198 -2.95 -1.10 7.55
N ALA A 199 -3.83 -0.54 6.72
CA ALA A 199 -5.27 -0.51 6.94
C ALA A 199 -5.87 -1.91 7.12
N SER A 200 -5.36 -2.88 6.35
CA SER A 200 -5.79 -4.29 6.39
C SER A 200 -5.56 -4.97 7.75
N ALA A 201 -4.69 -4.41 8.59
CA ALA A 201 -4.35 -4.94 9.91
C ALA A 201 -4.95 -4.13 11.08
N LYS A 202 -5.78 -3.12 10.81
CA LYS A 202 -6.43 -2.33 11.86
C LYS A 202 -7.65 -3.08 12.45
N PRO A 203 -8.13 -2.69 13.65
CA PRO A 203 -9.42 -3.15 14.15
C PRO A 203 -10.53 -3.03 13.11
N TRP A 204 -11.47 -3.98 13.15
CA TRP A 204 -12.49 -4.19 12.12
C TRP A 204 -13.21 -2.91 11.72
N GLU A 205 -13.66 -2.10 12.68
CA GLU A 205 -14.45 -0.89 12.42
C GLU A 205 -13.65 0.13 11.60
N MET A 206 -12.34 0.21 11.85
CA MET A 206 -11.45 1.07 11.07
C MET A 206 -11.15 0.47 9.70
N GLN A 207 -10.95 -0.84 9.61
CA GLN A 207 -10.67 -1.51 8.33
C GLN A 207 -11.88 -1.40 7.41
N ALA A 208 -13.08 -1.72 7.89
CA ALA A 208 -14.32 -1.63 7.13
C ALA A 208 -14.59 -0.20 6.62
N GLU A 209 -14.37 0.82 7.46
CA GLU A 209 -14.53 2.21 7.03
C GLU A 209 -13.47 2.62 6.00
N THR A 210 -12.23 2.17 6.17
CA THR A 210 -11.16 2.46 5.21
C THR A 210 -11.43 1.80 3.86
N VAL A 211 -11.94 0.57 3.85
CA VAL A 211 -12.32 -0.14 2.62
C VAL A 211 -13.39 0.63 1.84
N LYS A 212 -14.42 1.16 2.51
CA LYS A 212 -15.43 2.00 1.83
C LYS A 212 -14.80 3.21 1.14
N VAL A 213 -13.84 3.87 1.82
CA VAL A 213 -13.14 5.04 1.29
C VAL A 213 -12.24 4.67 0.10
N ILE A 214 -11.59 3.51 0.12
CA ILE A 214 -10.82 2.97 -1.01
C ILE A 214 -11.74 2.73 -2.21
N PHE A 215 -12.86 2.04 -1.99
CA PHE A 215 -13.82 1.77 -3.06
C PHE A 215 -14.42 3.05 -3.65
N GLU A 216 -14.67 4.10 -2.86
CA GLU A 216 -15.12 5.38 -3.42
C GLU A 216 -14.11 5.95 -4.42
N GLU A 217 -12.80 5.85 -4.13
CA GLU A 217 -11.77 6.30 -5.07
C GLU A 217 -11.73 5.44 -6.35
N PHE A 218 -11.85 4.11 -6.20
CA PHE A 218 -11.98 3.19 -7.34
C PHE A 218 -13.22 3.49 -8.18
N TYR A 219 -14.34 3.83 -7.55
CA TYR A 219 -15.58 4.18 -8.21
C TYR A 219 -15.50 5.54 -8.92
N GLU A 220 -14.77 6.50 -8.38
CA GLU A 220 -14.47 7.73 -9.11
C GLU A 220 -13.60 7.46 -10.35
N GLN A 221 -12.73 6.45 -10.32
CA GLN A 221 -11.98 6.00 -11.50
C GLN A 221 -12.88 5.30 -12.51
N GLY A 222 -13.66 4.30 -12.09
CA GLY A 222 -14.54 3.57 -13.00
C GLY A 222 -15.59 4.44 -13.68
N ASP A 223 -16.10 5.47 -12.98
CA ASP A 223 -16.98 6.47 -13.60
C ASP A 223 -16.29 7.27 -14.71
N ALA A 224 -15.02 7.64 -14.50
CA ALA A 224 -14.22 8.35 -15.50
C ALA A 224 -13.92 7.46 -16.71
N GLU A 225 -13.67 6.16 -16.49
CA GLU A 225 -13.50 5.16 -17.55
C GLU A 225 -14.79 5.01 -18.37
N LYS A 226 -15.95 4.88 -17.70
CA LYS A 226 -17.26 4.85 -18.36
C LYS A 226 -17.54 6.10 -19.18
N ALA A 227 -17.24 7.28 -18.64
CA ALA A 227 -17.37 8.54 -19.36
C ALA A 227 -16.47 8.65 -20.60
N ALA A 228 -15.33 7.94 -20.59
CA ALA A 228 -14.43 7.80 -21.73
C ALA A 228 -14.81 6.66 -22.69
N GLY A 229 -15.94 5.98 -22.47
CA GLY A 229 -16.42 4.88 -23.30
C GLY A 229 -15.74 3.53 -23.05
N LYS A 230 -15.10 3.36 -21.88
CA LYS A 230 -14.48 2.10 -21.45
C LYS A 230 -15.36 1.37 -20.42
N ASN A 231 -15.18 0.06 -20.32
CA ASN A 231 -15.79 -0.74 -19.28
C ASN A 231 -14.79 -0.89 -18.13
N PRO A 232 -15.06 -0.36 -16.92
CA PRO A 232 -14.22 -0.60 -15.77
C PRO A 232 -14.29 -2.06 -15.34
N ILE A 233 -13.24 -2.54 -14.69
CA ILE A 233 -13.27 -3.85 -14.03
C ILE A 233 -14.27 -3.85 -12.87
N PRO A 234 -14.76 -5.02 -12.42
CA PRO A 234 -15.81 -5.07 -11.39
C PRO A 234 -15.44 -4.35 -10.08
N MET A 235 -14.16 -4.41 -9.67
CA MET A 235 -13.66 -3.71 -8.48
C MET A 235 -13.85 -2.17 -8.55
N MET A 236 -13.83 -1.59 -9.75
CA MET A 236 -14.00 -0.15 -9.98
C MET A 236 -15.43 0.22 -10.41
N ASP A 237 -16.32 -0.76 -10.57
CA ASP A 237 -17.70 -0.50 -10.96
C ASP A 237 -18.62 -0.38 -9.73
N ARG A 238 -19.09 0.85 -9.44
CA ARG A 238 -20.03 1.11 -8.33
C ARG A 238 -21.39 0.39 -8.45
N THR A 239 -21.67 -0.28 -9.56
CA THR A 239 -22.86 -1.13 -9.73
C THR A 239 -22.62 -2.58 -9.28
N LYS A 240 -21.35 -2.99 -9.10
CA LYS A 240 -20.93 -4.33 -8.67
C LYS A 240 -20.61 -4.41 -7.16
N VAL A 241 -21.34 -3.67 -6.33
CA VAL A 241 -21.14 -3.60 -4.85
C VAL A 241 -21.21 -4.96 -4.16
N ASN A 242 -21.93 -5.92 -4.75
CA ASN A 242 -22.08 -7.26 -4.20
C ASN A 242 -20.74 -8.01 -4.16
N GLU A 243 -19.87 -7.80 -5.15
CA GLU A 243 -18.58 -8.49 -5.33
C GLU A 243 -17.49 -7.95 -4.36
N GLN A 244 -17.72 -6.80 -3.70
CA GLN A 244 -16.73 -6.17 -2.81
C GLN A 244 -16.19 -7.13 -1.73
N ALA A 245 -17.06 -7.96 -1.15
CA ALA A 245 -16.65 -8.83 -0.04
C ALA A 245 -15.67 -9.92 -0.51
N GLU A 246 -15.93 -10.52 -1.68
CA GLU A 246 -15.07 -11.51 -2.30
C GLU A 246 -13.75 -10.87 -2.77
N SER A 247 -13.81 -9.68 -3.38
CA SER A 247 -12.60 -8.93 -3.74
C SER A 247 -11.71 -8.67 -2.50
N GLN A 248 -12.30 -8.33 -1.35
CA GLN A 248 -11.53 -8.17 -0.10
C GLN A 248 -10.95 -9.50 0.41
N VAL A 249 -11.68 -10.61 0.29
CA VAL A 249 -11.14 -11.95 0.62
C VAL A 249 -9.91 -12.26 -0.24
N GLY A 250 -10.01 -12.06 -1.56
CA GLY A 250 -8.90 -12.28 -2.51
C GLY A 250 -7.69 -11.37 -2.25
N PHE A 251 -7.93 -10.07 -2.05
CA PHE A 251 -6.87 -9.10 -1.75
C PHE A 251 -6.12 -9.43 -0.44
N LEU A 252 -6.85 -9.76 0.62
CA LEU A 252 -6.24 -10.07 1.91
C LEU A 252 -5.49 -11.40 1.86
N SER A 253 -6.04 -12.43 1.22
CA SER A 253 -5.46 -13.77 1.15
C SER A 253 -4.24 -13.84 0.23
N GLY A 254 -4.26 -13.15 -0.92
CA GLY A 254 -3.20 -13.25 -1.91
C GLY A 254 -2.14 -12.16 -1.87
N ILE A 255 -2.40 -11.01 -1.23
CA ILE A 255 -1.44 -9.90 -1.15
C ILE A 255 -1.08 -9.56 0.30
N CYS A 256 -2.05 -9.17 1.13
CA CYS A 256 -1.75 -8.64 2.46
C CYS A 256 -1.14 -9.70 3.39
N ILE A 257 -1.77 -10.88 3.52
CA ILE A 257 -1.25 -11.96 4.37
C ILE A 257 0.13 -12.43 3.89
N PRO A 258 0.35 -12.74 2.59
CA PRO A 258 1.66 -13.18 2.13
C PRO A 258 2.76 -12.12 2.27
N CYS A 259 2.41 -10.83 2.29
CA CYS A 259 3.32 -9.73 2.64
C CYS A 259 3.69 -9.77 4.13
N TYR A 260 2.70 -9.80 5.01
CA TYR A 260 2.92 -9.81 6.46
C TYR A 260 3.60 -11.08 6.97
N GLU A 261 3.34 -12.24 6.37
CA GLU A 261 4.03 -13.48 6.73
C GLU A 261 5.52 -13.39 6.42
N LEU A 262 5.87 -12.84 5.26
CA LEU A 262 7.27 -12.69 4.86
C LEU A 262 8.00 -11.67 5.76
N LEU A 263 7.36 -10.54 6.06
CA LEU A 263 7.89 -9.55 7.00
C LEU A 263 8.05 -10.14 8.40
N HIS A 264 7.05 -10.88 8.89
CA HIS A 264 7.07 -11.50 10.22
C HIS A 264 8.19 -12.54 10.36
N LYS A 265 8.47 -13.33 9.32
CA LYS A 265 9.57 -14.32 9.32
C LYS A 265 10.93 -13.67 9.61
N LEU A 266 11.17 -12.48 9.07
CA LEU A 266 12.45 -11.76 9.23
C LEU A 266 12.44 -10.78 10.41
N ILE A 267 11.27 -10.22 10.75
CA ILE A 267 11.09 -9.22 11.80
C ILE A 267 9.94 -9.68 12.72
N PRO A 268 10.20 -10.57 13.69
CA PRO A 268 9.14 -11.24 14.47
C PRO A 268 8.16 -10.31 15.20
N ASN A 269 8.60 -9.14 15.66
CA ASN A 269 7.72 -8.19 16.36
C ASN A 269 6.66 -7.54 15.46
N THR A 270 6.68 -7.81 14.15
CA THR A 270 5.62 -7.40 13.22
C THR A 270 4.41 -8.36 13.20
N LYS A 271 4.45 -9.45 14.02
CA LYS A 271 3.33 -10.40 14.18
C LYS A 271 1.95 -9.75 14.34
N PRO A 272 1.77 -8.64 15.10
CA PRO A 272 0.45 -8.00 15.22
C PRO A 272 -0.16 -7.55 13.89
N LEU A 273 0.64 -7.20 12.87
CA LEU A 273 0.14 -6.87 11.54
C LEU A 273 -0.49 -8.11 10.88
N LEU A 274 0.20 -9.24 10.96
CA LEU A 274 -0.27 -10.52 10.41
C LEU A 274 -1.56 -10.98 11.10
N GLU A 275 -1.61 -10.96 12.43
CA GLU A 275 -2.78 -11.41 13.20
C GLU A 275 -3.99 -10.49 12.96
N GLY A 276 -3.79 -9.17 12.92
CA GLY A 276 -4.84 -8.21 12.60
C GLY A 276 -5.42 -8.46 11.20
N CYS A 277 -4.55 -8.67 10.22
CA CYS A 277 -4.95 -8.99 8.85
C CYS A 277 -5.70 -10.32 8.75
N LYS A 278 -5.25 -11.36 9.46
CA LYS A 278 -5.95 -12.65 9.53
C LYS A 278 -7.33 -12.53 10.16
N SER A 279 -7.47 -11.73 11.23
CA SER A 279 -8.76 -11.45 11.86
C SER A 279 -9.74 -10.75 10.90
N ASN A 280 -9.26 -9.77 10.14
CA ASN A 280 -10.09 -9.07 9.14
C ASN A 280 -10.48 -10.00 7.99
N LEU A 281 -9.57 -10.86 7.50
CA LEU A 281 -9.91 -11.88 6.50
C LEU A 281 -11.05 -12.78 6.97
N GLN A 282 -11.01 -13.27 8.22
CA GLN A 282 -12.10 -14.10 8.76
C GLN A 282 -13.44 -13.36 8.80
N THR A 283 -13.41 -12.04 9.00
CA THR A 283 -14.63 -11.23 9.00
C THR A 283 -15.17 -11.05 7.59
N TRP A 284 -14.29 -10.76 6.61
CA TRP A 284 -14.68 -10.67 5.20
C TRP A 284 -15.22 -11.99 4.64
N LYS A 285 -14.63 -13.13 5.01
CA LYS A 285 -15.15 -14.45 4.62
C LYS A 285 -16.60 -14.65 5.09
N LYS A 286 -16.91 -14.30 6.33
CA LYS A 286 -18.29 -14.37 6.86
C LYS A 286 -19.25 -13.48 6.08
N ILE A 287 -18.84 -12.25 5.76
CA ILE A 287 -19.65 -11.31 4.99
C ILE A 287 -19.88 -11.82 3.57
N ALA A 288 -18.86 -12.38 2.92
CA ALA A 288 -18.99 -12.99 1.61
C ALA A 288 -19.96 -14.19 1.65
N ASP A 289 -19.84 -15.08 2.64
CA ASP A 289 -20.74 -16.22 2.81
C ASP A 289 -22.20 -15.80 3.05
N GLU A 290 -22.43 -14.77 3.85
CA GLU A 290 -23.75 -14.20 4.08
C GLU A 290 -24.35 -13.65 2.78
N LYS A 291 -23.59 -12.86 2.02
CA LYS A 291 -24.03 -12.32 0.72
C LYS A 291 -24.32 -13.43 -0.30
N ARG A 292 -23.49 -14.48 -0.37
CA ARG A 292 -23.70 -15.63 -1.26
C ARG A 292 -25.01 -16.37 -0.92
N LYS A 293 -25.33 -16.50 0.37
CA LYS A 293 -26.61 -17.11 0.82
C LYS A 293 -27.81 -16.22 0.50
N GLU A 294 -27.69 -14.91 0.67
CA GLU A 294 -28.75 -13.95 0.32
C GLU A 294 -29.08 -13.99 -1.17
N ALA A 295 -28.06 -14.04 -2.05
CA ALA A 295 -28.24 -14.15 -3.49
C ALA A 295 -28.95 -15.47 -3.89
N LYS A 296 -28.54 -16.61 -3.32
CA LYS A 296 -29.18 -17.91 -3.56
C LYS A 296 -30.65 -17.94 -3.11
N ASN A 297 -30.98 -17.25 -2.01
CA ASN A 297 -32.36 -17.16 -1.53
C ASN A 297 -33.24 -16.22 -2.36
N SER A 298 -32.67 -15.17 -2.98
CA SER A 298 -33.42 -14.29 -3.89
C SER A 298 -33.69 -14.91 -5.26
N ASP A 299 -32.81 -15.80 -5.72
CA ASP A 299 -32.98 -16.51 -7.00
C ASP A 299 -33.85 -17.79 -6.86
N GLY A 300 -34.11 -18.23 -5.62
CA GLY A 300 -34.85 -19.46 -5.29
C GLY A 300 -36.37 -19.33 -5.12
N GLU A 301 -37.00 -18.18 -5.40
CA GLU A 301 -38.48 -18.05 -5.40
C GLU A 301 -39.16 -18.68 -6.64
N GLY A 302 -38.44 -19.52 -7.40
CA GLY A 302 -39.02 -20.22 -8.54
C GLY A 302 -38.28 -21.49 -8.93
N GLU A 303 -38.24 -22.50 -8.06
CA GLU A 303 -38.30 -23.92 -8.46
C GLU A 303 -38.45 -24.84 -7.23
N GLU A 304 -39.48 -25.68 -7.24
CA GLU A 304 -39.75 -26.72 -6.24
C GLU A 304 -38.64 -27.80 -6.23
N GLU A 305 -38.37 -28.29 -5.03
CA GLU A 305 -37.37 -29.31 -4.66
C GLU A 305 -37.33 -30.56 -5.57
N THR A 306 -36.11 -31.04 -5.84
CA THR A 306 -35.81 -32.48 -5.65
C THR A 306 -34.45 -32.66 -4.99
N ASP A 307 -34.50 -33.18 -3.76
CA ASP A 307 -33.41 -33.70 -2.94
C ASP A 307 -32.74 -34.92 -3.60
N THR A 308 -31.44 -34.81 -3.89
CA THR A 308 -30.48 -35.92 -3.74
C THR A 308 -29.10 -35.35 -3.41
N GLY A 309 -28.63 -35.59 -2.19
CA GLY A 309 -27.31 -35.16 -1.74
C GLY A 309 -26.13 -35.85 -2.45
N ILE A 310 -25.00 -35.15 -2.42
CA ILE A 310 -23.63 -35.64 -2.17
C ILE A 310 -22.81 -34.41 -1.76
N GLU A 311 -22.03 -34.56 -0.69
CA GLU A 311 -21.04 -33.57 -0.25
C GLU A 311 -19.91 -33.48 -1.28
N GLU A 312 -19.77 -32.31 -1.93
CA GLU A 312 -18.51 -31.89 -2.55
C GLU A 312 -18.13 -30.53 -1.96
N VAL A 313 -16.99 -30.51 -1.27
CA VAL A 313 -16.35 -29.30 -0.76
C VAL A 313 -15.16 -29.01 -1.68
N ASN A 314 -15.19 -27.81 -2.26
CA ASN A 314 -14.07 -26.96 -2.69
C ASN A 314 -13.26 -27.34 -3.94
N GLU A 315 -13.68 -26.77 -5.08
CA GLU A 315 -12.77 -26.29 -6.16
C GLU A 315 -13.13 -24.86 -6.62
N GLU A 316 -14.40 -24.43 -6.51
CA GLU A 316 -14.85 -23.06 -6.90
C GLU A 316 -14.27 -21.92 -6.02
N GLU A 317 -13.95 -22.18 -4.75
CA GLU A 317 -13.35 -21.16 -3.85
C GLU A 317 -11.91 -20.76 -4.24
N GLU A 318 -11.20 -21.60 -5.02
CA GLU A 318 -9.88 -21.27 -5.55
C GLU A 318 -9.97 -20.46 -6.86
N GLU A 319 -10.97 -20.69 -7.71
CA GLU A 319 -11.08 -19.99 -9.01
C GLU A 319 -11.50 -18.52 -8.87
N GLU A 320 -12.49 -18.20 -8.03
CA GLU A 320 -12.94 -16.80 -7.81
C GLU A 320 -11.88 -15.95 -7.08
N GLY A 321 -11.14 -16.56 -6.16
CA GLY A 321 -10.00 -15.92 -5.50
C GLY A 321 -8.83 -15.65 -6.46
N VAL A 322 -8.67 -16.49 -7.48
CA VAL A 322 -7.68 -16.33 -8.55
C VAL A 322 -8.09 -15.20 -9.51
N GLU A 323 -9.37 -15.03 -9.84
CA GLU A 323 -9.85 -13.91 -10.67
C GLU A 323 -9.65 -12.54 -9.99
N ALA A 324 -9.99 -12.39 -8.72
CA ALA A 324 -9.74 -11.14 -8.00
C ALA A 324 -8.24 -10.82 -7.89
N LEU A 325 -7.39 -11.84 -7.72
CA LEU A 325 -5.94 -11.68 -7.74
C LEU A 325 -5.41 -11.39 -9.14
N GLN A 326 -6.06 -11.92 -10.18
CA GLN A 326 -5.73 -11.67 -11.57
C GLN A 326 -6.12 -10.25 -11.97
N ASP A 327 -7.27 -9.73 -11.56
CA ASP A 327 -7.66 -8.33 -11.74
C ASP A 327 -6.69 -7.37 -11.06
N ILE A 328 -6.29 -7.64 -9.81
CA ILE A 328 -5.29 -6.83 -9.11
C ILE A 328 -3.92 -6.95 -9.78
N LYS A 329 -3.53 -8.15 -10.24
CA LYS A 329 -2.30 -8.35 -11.01
C LYS A 329 -2.36 -7.65 -12.36
N ASP A 330 -3.48 -7.65 -13.06
CA ASP A 330 -3.64 -7.04 -14.38
C ASP A 330 -3.75 -5.51 -14.28
N GLU A 331 -4.20 -4.98 -13.13
CA GLU A 331 -4.01 -3.57 -12.77
C GLU A 331 -2.54 -3.22 -12.49
N CYS A 332 -1.76 -4.16 -11.94
CA CYS A 332 -0.37 -3.95 -11.58
C CYS A 332 0.62 -4.24 -12.73
N VAL A 333 0.36 -5.22 -13.60
CA VAL A 333 1.37 -5.86 -14.46
C VAL A 333 1.24 -5.47 -15.94
N ASP A 334 0.12 -4.91 -16.38
CA ASP A 334 -0.06 -4.51 -17.80
C ASP A 334 0.60 -3.16 -18.13
N GLY A 335 1.93 -3.16 -18.08
CA GLY A 335 2.81 -2.19 -18.73
C GLY A 335 3.72 -2.82 -19.79
N LYS A 336 3.47 -4.07 -20.20
CA LYS A 336 4.32 -4.79 -21.16
C LYS A 336 3.55 -5.53 -22.24
N THR A 337 2.89 -4.81 -23.14
CA THR A 337 2.75 -5.28 -24.53
C THR A 337 2.82 -4.09 -25.48
N GLY A 338 3.91 -4.02 -26.25
CA GLY A 338 4.14 -2.94 -27.22
C GLY A 338 5.59 -2.89 -27.68
N THR A 339 6.08 -3.96 -28.30
CA THR A 339 7.21 -3.91 -29.24
C THR A 339 6.68 -3.72 -30.65
#